data_AF-A0A939ZBN8-F1
#
_entry.id   AF-A0A939ZBN8-F1
#
_cell.length_a   1.000
_cell.length_b   1.000
_cell.length_c   1.000
_cell.angle_alpha   90.00
_cell.angle_beta   90.00
_cell.angle_gamma   90.00
#
_symmetry.space_group_name_H-M   'P 1'
#
loop_
_entity.id
_entity.type
_entity.pdbx_description
1 polymer ?
#
loop_
_entity_poly.entity_id
_entity_poly.type
_entity_poly.pdbx_seq_one_letter_code
_entity_poly.pdbx_strand_id
1 'polypeptide(L)'
;METVVRINDTVNSFAWGTFGLVLLLGSGLVCTAITGVFQITHLRHWWSQTFGIVRSEGRIINDAGALSQLRAFCMALSSTIGTGNIAGVATAICVGGPGAVLWMWVAAFLGMMVKYSENVLGLYYRRRNSEGAWSGGPMYYLQDGLGSIKHCRGLGRTLAVLFCVFTVLASFGIGNMSQINKITINFQSTFLPGIESELFLGAPKINWMIGMILMITTAIIISGGFRRLAAFSEKVTPFMCLAYVIGCFVMILLHHRSIPYVFASIFKFAL
;
A
#
# COMPACT_ATOMS: atom_id res chain seq x y z
N MET A 1 24.67 -14.09 -13.70
CA MET A 1 23.69 -12.99 -13.77
C MET A 1 22.45 -13.43 -14.58
N GLU A 2 22.65 -14.05 -15.74
CA GLU A 2 21.58 -14.55 -16.62
C GLU A 2 20.59 -15.53 -15.95
N THR A 3 21.09 -16.46 -15.12
CA THR A 3 20.21 -17.39 -14.39
C THR A 3 19.26 -16.67 -13.43
N VAL A 4 19.74 -15.62 -12.75
CA VAL A 4 18.93 -14.82 -11.83
C VAL A 4 17.88 -14.01 -12.59
N VAL A 5 18.27 -13.41 -13.72
CA VAL A 5 17.35 -12.68 -14.60
C VAL A 5 16.26 -13.61 -15.14
N ARG A 6 16.63 -14.81 -15.62
CA ARG A 6 15.68 -15.79 -16.14
C ARG A 6 14.69 -16.28 -15.08
N ILE A 7 15.16 -16.53 -13.86
CA ILE A 7 14.28 -16.89 -12.74
C ILE A 7 13.34 -15.73 -12.42
N ASN A 8 13.87 -14.50 -12.35
CA ASN A 8 13.07 -13.31 -12.09
C ASN A 8 11.99 -13.10 -13.17
N ASP A 9 12.30 -13.29 -14.44
CA ASP A 9 11.33 -13.13 -15.53
C ASP A 9 10.25 -14.21 -15.51
N THR A 10 10.62 -15.44 -15.12
CA THR A 10 9.65 -16.54 -14.94
C THR A 10 8.72 -16.24 -13.78
N VAL A 11 9.25 -15.76 -12.65
CA VAL A 11 8.44 -15.38 -11.50
C VAL A 11 7.57 -14.17 -11.83
N ASN A 12 8.09 -13.17 -12.53
CA ASN A 12 7.34 -11.98 -12.92
C ASN A 12 6.22 -12.30 -13.91
N SER A 13 6.47 -13.15 -14.90
CA SER A 13 5.43 -13.58 -15.84
C SER A 13 4.35 -14.43 -15.15
N PHE A 14 4.70 -15.21 -14.14
CA PHE A 14 3.71 -15.95 -13.36
C PHE A 14 2.89 -15.03 -12.42
N ALA A 15 3.57 -14.18 -11.64
CA ALA A 15 2.97 -13.34 -10.62
C ALA A 15 2.23 -12.12 -11.18
N TRP A 16 2.78 -11.50 -12.22
CA TRP A 16 2.25 -10.27 -12.84
C TRP A 16 1.71 -10.48 -14.25
N GLY A 17 1.83 -11.69 -14.81
CA GLY A 17 1.17 -12.04 -16.06
C GLY A 17 -0.31 -12.35 -15.88
N THR A 18 -0.92 -12.90 -16.93
CA THR A 18 -2.37 -13.14 -17.00
C THR A 18 -2.89 -13.95 -15.82
N PHE A 19 -2.15 -14.96 -15.37
CA PHE A 19 -2.58 -15.81 -14.26
C PHE A 19 -2.73 -15.03 -12.94
N GLY A 20 -1.70 -14.27 -12.55
CA GLY A 20 -1.74 -13.45 -11.33
C GLY A 20 -2.82 -12.37 -11.38
N LEU A 21 -2.98 -11.71 -12.54
CA LEU A 21 -4.03 -10.70 -12.73
C LEU A 21 -5.44 -11.30 -12.64
N VAL A 22 -5.68 -12.46 -13.25
CA VAL A 22 -6.97 -13.16 -13.15
C VAL A 22 -7.25 -13.57 -11.71
N LEU A 23 -6.24 -14.01 -10.96
CA LEU A 23 -6.41 -14.39 -9.56
C LEU A 23 -6.70 -13.17 -8.66
N LEU A 24 -6.02 -12.04 -8.88
CA LEU A 24 -6.24 -10.80 -8.14
C LEU A 24 -7.61 -10.17 -8.45
N LEU A 25 -7.92 -9.96 -9.73
CA LEU A 25 -9.21 -9.36 -10.12
C LEU A 25 -10.37 -10.33 -9.89
N GLY A 26 -10.16 -11.62 -10.15
CA GLY A 26 -11.15 -12.67 -9.92
C GLY A 26 -11.48 -12.84 -8.45
N SER A 27 -10.48 -12.82 -7.55
CA SER A 27 -10.75 -12.82 -6.10
C SER A 27 -11.51 -11.58 -5.65
N GLY A 28 -11.18 -10.40 -6.20
CA GLY A 28 -11.97 -9.19 -5.96
C GLY A 28 -13.41 -9.29 -6.43
N LEU A 29 -13.66 -9.89 -7.59
CA LEU A 29 -15.01 -10.13 -8.10
C LEU A 29 -15.79 -11.12 -7.22
N VAL A 30 -15.17 -12.22 -6.80
CA VAL A 30 -15.75 -13.19 -5.87
C VAL A 30 -16.08 -12.54 -4.53
N CYS A 31 -15.14 -11.80 -3.93
CA CYS A 31 -15.38 -11.07 -2.69
C CYS A 31 -16.51 -10.05 -2.84
N THR A 32 -16.57 -9.34 -3.97
CA THR A 32 -17.63 -8.37 -4.28
C THR A 32 -19.00 -9.04 -4.40
N ALA A 33 -19.08 -10.20 -5.05
CA ALA A 33 -20.31 -10.97 -5.18
C ALA A 33 -20.78 -11.53 -3.82
N ILE A 34 -19.89 -12.16 -3.05
CA ILE A 34 -20.21 -12.75 -1.73
C ILE A 34 -20.69 -11.69 -0.75
N THR A 35 -20.13 -10.49 -0.81
CA THR A 35 -20.49 -9.37 0.08
C THR A 35 -21.70 -8.57 -0.42
N GLY A 36 -22.38 -9.02 -1.48
CA GLY A 36 -23.58 -8.35 -2.01
C GLY A 36 -23.29 -6.95 -2.55
N VAL A 37 -22.13 -6.76 -3.19
CA VAL A 37 -21.67 -5.47 -3.74
C VAL A 37 -21.69 -4.36 -2.68
N PHE A 38 -21.17 -4.68 -1.48
CA PHE A 38 -21.13 -3.79 -0.31
C PHE A 38 -20.64 -2.37 -0.63
N GLN A 39 -19.72 -2.27 -1.57
CA GLN A 39 -19.11 -1.03 -2.08
C GLN A 39 -20.15 0.00 -2.51
N ILE A 40 -21.21 -0.46 -3.19
CA ILE A 40 -22.29 0.36 -3.72
C ILE A 40 -23.49 0.32 -2.76
N THR A 41 -23.90 -0.86 -2.31
CA THR A 41 -25.13 -1.03 -1.50
C THR A 41 -25.06 -0.31 -0.16
N HIS A 42 -23.87 -0.22 0.44
CA HIS A 42 -23.65 0.37 1.76
C HIS A 42 -22.79 1.64 1.71
N LEU A 43 -22.78 2.33 0.57
CA LEU A 43 -21.99 3.55 0.35
C LEU A 43 -22.14 4.59 1.47
N ARG A 44 -23.39 4.87 1.84
CA ARG A 44 -23.71 5.81 2.91
C ARG A 44 -23.14 5.37 4.27
N HIS A 45 -23.18 4.07 4.56
CA HIS A 45 -22.71 3.54 5.82
C HIS A 45 -21.20 3.70 5.96
N TRP A 46 -20.42 3.15 5.02
CA TRP A 46 -18.96 3.22 5.14
C TRP A 46 -18.44 4.65 5.04
N TRP A 47 -19.04 5.50 4.20
CA TRP A 47 -18.72 6.93 4.15
C TRP A 47 -18.98 7.62 5.50
N SER A 48 -20.15 7.40 6.11
CA SER A 48 -20.48 7.99 7.42
C SER A 48 -19.51 7.56 8.53
N GLN A 49 -19.07 6.30 8.52
CA GLN A 49 -18.13 5.77 9.50
C GLN A 49 -16.72 6.33 9.28
N THR A 50 -16.26 6.45 8.03
CA THR A 50 -14.95 7.04 7.71
C THR A 50 -14.88 8.52 8.13
N PHE A 51 -15.89 9.32 7.79
CA PHE A 51 -15.96 10.72 8.25
C PHE A 51 -16.18 10.82 9.75
N GLY A 52 -16.92 9.87 10.34
CA GLY A 52 -17.09 9.72 11.77
C GLY A 52 -15.76 9.54 12.50
N ILE A 53 -14.84 8.73 11.95
CA ILE A 53 -13.49 8.53 12.51
C ILE A 53 -12.65 9.81 12.48
N VAL A 54 -12.76 10.60 11.41
CA VAL A 54 -12.05 11.90 11.29
C VAL A 54 -12.62 12.94 12.27
N ARG A 55 -13.92 12.89 12.53
CA ARG A 55 -14.63 13.85 13.41
C ARG A 55 -14.62 13.45 14.88
N SER A 56 -14.60 12.16 15.20
CA SER A 56 -14.56 11.69 16.58
C SER A 56 -13.11 11.50 17.02
N GLU A 57 -12.56 12.47 17.73
CA GLU A 57 -11.43 12.20 18.60
C GLU A 57 -11.87 11.14 19.63
N GLY A 58 -11.33 9.92 19.51
CA GLY A 58 -11.23 9.02 20.66
C GLY A 58 -12.47 8.19 21.02
N ARG A 59 -12.93 7.29 20.14
CA ARG A 59 -13.31 5.96 20.66
C ARG A 59 -12.03 5.21 20.98
N ILE A 60 -11.48 5.47 22.16
CA ILE A 60 -10.53 4.55 22.79
C ILE A 60 -11.34 3.28 23.05
N ILE A 61 -11.10 2.24 22.25
CA ILE A 61 -11.52 0.90 22.66
C ILE A 61 -10.67 0.64 23.91
N ASN A 62 -11.32 0.58 25.08
CA ASN A 62 -10.70 0.39 26.40
C ASN A 62 -10.08 -1.00 26.51
N ASP A 63 -9.11 -1.29 25.65
CA ASP A 63 -8.33 -2.51 25.59
C ASP A 63 -6.86 -2.09 25.64
N ALA A 64 -6.13 -2.62 26.63
CA ALA A 64 -4.70 -2.39 26.75
C ALA A 64 -4.00 -2.75 25.43
N GLY A 65 -3.41 -1.77 24.75
CA GLY A 65 -2.72 -1.94 23.46
C GLY A 65 -3.55 -1.60 22.22
N ALA A 66 -4.83 -1.24 22.35
CA ALA A 66 -5.62 -0.77 21.22
C ALA A 66 -5.20 0.65 20.80
N LEU A 67 -5.02 0.83 19.49
CA LEU A 67 -4.73 2.12 18.89
C LEU A 67 -6.04 2.89 18.67
N SER A 68 -6.03 4.22 18.81
CA SER A 68 -7.19 5.05 18.41
C SER A 68 -7.58 4.75 16.97
N GLN A 69 -8.87 4.77 16.65
CA GLN A 69 -9.37 4.52 15.29
C GLN A 69 -8.71 5.45 14.26
N LEU A 70 -8.51 6.73 14.62
CA LEU A 70 -7.83 7.70 13.74
C LEU A 70 -6.37 7.32 13.50
N ARG A 71 -5.65 6.92 14.54
CA ARG A 71 -4.24 6.48 14.42
C ARG A 71 -4.11 5.21 13.58
N ALA A 72 -5.03 4.25 13.74
CA ALA A 72 -5.05 3.04 12.92
C ALA A 72 -5.37 3.37 11.44
N PHE A 73 -6.31 4.29 11.21
CA PHE A 73 -6.64 4.80 9.89
C PHE A 73 -5.46 5.50 9.22
N CYS A 74 -4.84 6.48 9.89
CA CYS A 74 -3.67 7.19 9.38
C CYS A 74 -2.49 6.24 9.13
N MET A 75 -2.24 5.27 10.01
CA MET A 75 -1.19 4.28 9.79
C MET A 75 -1.45 3.41 8.56
N ALA A 76 -2.70 2.96 8.36
CA ALA A 76 -3.07 2.18 7.19
C ALA A 76 -3.01 3.02 5.89
N LEU A 77 -3.35 4.31 5.95
CA LEU A 77 -3.14 5.22 4.82
C LEU A 77 -1.65 5.45 4.54
N SER A 78 -0.84 5.60 5.59
CA SER A 78 0.60 5.83 5.45
C SER A 78 1.34 4.65 4.82
N SER A 79 0.86 3.43 5.04
CA SER A 79 1.46 2.23 4.46
C SER A 79 1.03 1.98 3.02
N THR A 80 -0.10 2.55 2.60
CA THR A 80 -0.67 2.38 1.25
C THR A 80 -0.35 3.55 0.31
N ILE A 81 -0.06 4.72 0.86
CA ILE A 81 0.35 5.90 0.11
C ILE A 81 1.87 6.01 0.16
N GLY A 82 2.51 5.80 -0.98
CA GLY A 82 3.95 5.94 -1.12
C GLY A 82 4.35 6.45 -2.50
N THR A 83 5.66 6.46 -2.75
CA THR A 83 6.21 6.90 -4.06
C THR A 83 5.70 6.04 -5.22
N GLY A 84 5.30 4.80 -4.95
CA GLY A 84 4.63 3.92 -5.91
C GLY A 84 3.33 4.48 -6.48
N ASN A 85 2.55 5.24 -5.70
CA ASN A 85 1.29 5.82 -6.20
C ASN A 85 1.56 7.00 -7.15
N ILE A 86 2.74 7.63 -7.05
CA ILE A 86 3.12 8.77 -7.90
C ILE A 86 3.86 8.23 -9.13
N ALA A 87 5.01 7.61 -8.90
CA ALA A 87 5.88 7.10 -9.97
C ALA A 87 5.27 5.89 -10.67
N GLY A 88 4.54 5.03 -9.96
CA GLY A 88 3.92 3.83 -10.55
C GLY A 88 2.75 4.19 -11.47
N VAL A 89 1.89 5.14 -11.08
CA VAL A 89 0.82 5.65 -11.97
C VAL A 89 1.44 6.31 -13.20
N ALA A 90 2.45 7.17 -13.03
CA ALA A 90 3.14 7.79 -14.16
C ALA A 90 3.76 6.74 -15.10
N THR A 91 4.44 5.73 -14.54
CA THR A 91 5.02 4.62 -15.32
C THR A 91 3.94 3.83 -16.05
N ALA A 92 2.81 3.53 -15.40
CA ALA A 92 1.70 2.81 -16.02
C ALA A 92 1.11 3.59 -17.21
N ILE A 93 0.96 4.91 -17.08
CA ILE A 93 0.48 5.77 -18.18
C ILE A 93 1.53 5.85 -19.30
N CYS A 94 2.81 5.99 -18.97
CA CYS A 94 3.88 6.05 -19.97
C CYS A 94 4.02 4.75 -20.77
N VAL A 95 3.88 3.59 -20.12
CA VAL A 95 4.08 2.27 -20.74
C VAL A 95 2.79 1.73 -21.36
N GLY A 96 1.66 1.84 -20.64
CA GLY A 96 0.37 1.28 -21.05
C GLY A 96 -0.57 2.28 -21.72
N GLY A 97 -0.17 3.54 -21.83
CA GLY A 97 -1.01 4.62 -22.35
C GLY A 97 -2.07 5.11 -21.35
N PRO A 98 -2.88 6.10 -21.75
CA PRO A 98 -3.88 6.72 -20.87
C PRO A 98 -5.01 5.77 -20.47
N GLY A 99 -5.26 4.72 -21.25
CA GLY A 99 -6.26 3.68 -20.94
C GLY A 99 -5.95 2.87 -19.67
N ALA A 100 -4.69 2.84 -19.24
CA ALA A 100 -4.29 2.19 -17.99
C ALA A 100 -5.06 2.75 -16.77
N VAL A 101 -5.43 4.03 -16.79
CA VAL A 101 -6.15 4.68 -15.68
C VAL A 101 -7.51 4.02 -15.42
N LEU A 102 -8.25 3.65 -16.47
CA LEU A 102 -9.54 2.96 -16.32
C LEU A 102 -9.36 1.61 -15.62
N TRP A 103 -8.38 0.83 -16.05
CA TRP A 103 -8.09 -0.48 -15.46
C TRP A 103 -7.59 -0.37 -14.02
N MET A 104 -6.86 0.70 -13.68
CA MET A 104 -6.49 1.00 -12.30
C MET A 104 -7.72 1.30 -11.43
N TRP A 105 -8.74 2.00 -11.95
CA TRP A 105 -10.00 2.21 -11.23
C TRP A 105 -10.79 0.92 -11.04
N VAL A 106 -10.87 0.06 -12.06
CA VAL A 106 -11.51 -1.27 -11.95
C VAL A 106 -10.80 -2.13 -10.90
N ALA A 107 -9.46 -2.18 -10.95
CA ALA A 107 -8.65 -2.91 -9.98
C ALA A 107 -8.82 -2.36 -8.56
N ALA A 108 -8.87 -1.04 -8.40
CA ALA A 108 -9.10 -0.39 -7.11
C ALA A 108 -10.52 -0.68 -6.56
N PHE A 109 -11.52 -0.66 -7.43
CA PHE A 109 -12.89 -1.03 -7.08
C PHE A 109 -12.92 -2.48 -6.59
N LEU A 110 -12.50 -3.46 -7.38
CA LEU A 110 -12.51 -4.88 -6.95
C LEU A 110 -11.61 -5.13 -5.73
N GLY A 111 -10.45 -4.48 -5.67
CA GLY A 111 -9.49 -4.60 -4.57
C GLY A 111 -10.02 -4.10 -3.22
N MET A 112 -10.97 -3.17 -3.21
CA MET A 112 -11.59 -2.69 -1.97
C MET A 112 -12.31 -3.81 -1.21
N MET A 113 -12.99 -4.74 -1.90
CA MET A 113 -13.63 -5.89 -1.23
C MET A 113 -12.66 -6.97 -0.80
N VAL A 114 -11.56 -7.18 -1.54
CA VAL A 114 -10.46 -8.04 -1.07
C VAL A 114 -9.93 -7.48 0.25
N LYS A 115 -9.62 -6.17 0.26
CA LYS A 115 -9.04 -5.54 1.45
C LYS A 115 -9.99 -5.53 2.64
N TYR A 116 -11.28 -5.31 2.40
CA TYR A 116 -12.31 -5.43 3.42
C TYR A 116 -12.33 -6.84 4.02
N SER A 117 -12.35 -7.87 3.17
CA SER A 117 -12.37 -9.28 3.60
C SER A 117 -11.12 -9.64 4.41
N GLU A 118 -9.94 -9.19 3.97
CA GLU A 118 -8.68 -9.37 4.71
C GLU A 118 -8.73 -8.74 6.10
N ASN A 119 -9.27 -7.52 6.21
CA ASN A 119 -9.37 -6.81 7.48
C ASN A 119 -10.37 -7.48 8.42
N VAL A 120 -11.52 -7.92 7.92
CA VAL A 120 -12.52 -8.65 8.70
C VAL A 120 -11.96 -9.96 9.23
N LEU A 121 -11.32 -10.76 8.36
CA LEU A 121 -10.68 -12.01 8.77
C LEU A 121 -9.52 -11.76 9.75
N GLY A 122 -8.73 -10.72 9.52
CA GLY A 122 -7.63 -10.31 10.40
C GLY A 122 -8.12 -9.91 11.80
N LEU A 123 -9.30 -9.31 11.91
CA LEU A 123 -9.94 -9.00 13.19
C LEU A 123 -10.58 -10.22 13.84
N TYR A 124 -11.17 -11.12 13.06
CA TYR A 124 -11.82 -12.33 13.56
C TYR A 124 -10.81 -13.33 14.14
N TYR A 125 -9.68 -13.53 13.47
CA TYR A 125 -8.61 -14.47 13.87
C TYR A 125 -7.44 -13.80 14.62
N ARG A 126 -7.61 -12.57 15.12
CA ARG A 126 -6.55 -11.89 15.88
C ARG A 126 -6.24 -12.61 17.20
N ARG A 127 -4.97 -12.58 17.60
CA ARG A 127 -4.48 -13.13 18.87
C ARG A 127 -3.79 -12.04 19.68
N ARG A 128 -3.66 -12.23 20.99
CA ARG A 128 -2.78 -11.38 21.81
C ARG A 128 -1.36 -11.93 21.75
N ASN A 129 -0.39 -11.05 21.52
CA ASN A 129 1.03 -11.40 21.57
C ASN A 129 1.53 -11.46 23.03
N SER A 130 2.79 -11.84 23.21
CA SER A 130 3.47 -11.90 24.51
C SER A 130 3.52 -10.55 25.25
N GLU A 131 3.38 -9.44 24.53
CA GLU A 131 3.36 -8.09 25.07
C GLU A 131 1.93 -7.60 25.37
N GLY A 132 0.92 -8.46 25.23
CA GLY A 132 -0.49 -8.16 25.47
C GLY A 132 -1.18 -7.35 24.36
N ALA A 133 -0.46 -7.00 23.28
CA ALA A 133 -1.00 -6.28 22.13
C ALA A 133 -1.73 -7.22 21.15
N TRP A 134 -2.72 -6.68 20.44
CA TRP A 134 -3.42 -7.42 19.39
C TRP A 134 -2.53 -7.60 18.16
N SER A 135 -2.37 -8.85 17.71
CA SER A 135 -1.70 -9.24 16.47
C SER A 135 -2.69 -9.98 15.58
N GLY A 136 -2.89 -9.46 14.37
CA GLY A 136 -3.81 -10.00 13.38
C GLY A 136 -3.20 -9.90 11.98
N GLY A 137 -3.70 -10.68 11.04
CA GLY A 137 -3.22 -10.66 9.66
C GLY A 137 -3.33 -12.02 8.96
N PRO A 138 -2.84 -12.08 7.71
CA PRO A 138 -3.03 -13.25 6.86
C PRO A 138 -2.43 -14.54 7.39
N MET A 139 -1.28 -14.46 8.05
CA MET A 139 -0.68 -15.60 8.73
C MET A 139 -1.63 -16.28 9.73
N TYR A 140 -2.43 -15.51 10.47
CA TYR A 140 -3.35 -16.07 11.46
C TYR A 140 -4.59 -16.66 10.82
N TYR A 141 -5.25 -15.94 9.89
CA TYR A 141 -6.47 -16.49 9.27
C TYR A 141 -6.18 -17.62 8.27
N LEU A 142 -4.96 -17.72 7.71
CA LEU A 142 -4.54 -18.89 6.92
C LEU A 142 -4.28 -20.10 7.82
N GLN A 143 -3.62 -19.89 8.96
CA GLN A 143 -3.34 -20.98 9.89
C GLN A 143 -4.59 -21.46 10.62
N ASP A 144 -5.42 -20.54 11.11
CA ASP A 144 -6.56 -20.83 11.98
C ASP A 144 -7.87 -20.91 11.22
N GLY A 145 -8.08 -20.06 10.22
CA GLY A 145 -9.27 -20.09 9.39
C GLY A 145 -9.20 -21.25 8.40
N LEU A 146 -8.32 -21.15 7.40
CA LEU A 146 -8.18 -22.22 6.39
C LEU A 146 -7.73 -23.54 7.03
N GLY A 147 -6.85 -23.50 8.03
CA GLY A 147 -6.40 -24.71 8.72
C GLY A 147 -7.45 -25.40 9.60
N SER A 148 -8.57 -24.74 9.92
CA SER A 148 -9.71 -25.38 10.60
C SER A 148 -10.60 -26.22 9.67
N ILE A 149 -10.50 -26.00 8.35
CA ILE A 149 -11.27 -26.77 7.36
C ILE A 149 -10.71 -28.20 7.29
N LYS A 150 -11.61 -29.20 7.31
CA LYS A 150 -11.25 -30.63 7.25
C LYS A 150 -10.37 -30.91 6.03
N HIS A 151 -9.21 -31.54 6.24
CA HIS A 151 -8.13 -31.80 5.26
C HIS A 151 -7.27 -30.60 4.82
N CYS A 152 -7.53 -29.37 5.27
CA CYS A 152 -6.74 -28.19 4.88
C CYS A 152 -5.73 -27.72 5.93
N ARG A 153 -5.59 -28.43 7.06
CA ARG A 153 -4.70 -28.04 8.17
C ARG A 153 -3.23 -27.89 7.78
N GLY A 154 -2.72 -28.83 6.97
CA GLY A 154 -1.35 -28.76 6.44
C GLY A 154 -1.17 -27.58 5.48
N LEU A 155 -2.12 -27.42 4.55
CA LEU A 155 -2.11 -26.34 3.55
C LEU A 155 -2.13 -24.95 4.21
N GLY A 156 -3.03 -24.73 5.18
CA GLY A 156 -3.15 -23.47 5.90
C GLY A 156 -1.87 -23.07 6.64
N ARG A 157 -1.21 -24.04 7.28
CA ARG A 157 0.09 -23.81 7.95
C ARG A 157 1.20 -23.48 6.95
N THR A 158 1.28 -24.19 5.84
CA THR A 158 2.28 -23.94 4.79
C THR A 158 2.09 -22.55 4.17
N LEU A 159 0.85 -22.19 3.81
CA LEU A 159 0.53 -20.88 3.26
C LEU A 159 0.82 -19.74 4.24
N ALA A 160 0.53 -19.92 5.53
CA ALA A 160 0.87 -18.93 6.55
C ALA A 160 2.38 -18.68 6.64
N VAL A 161 3.20 -19.75 6.61
CA VAL A 161 4.67 -19.62 6.64
C VAL A 161 5.19 -18.95 5.37
N LEU A 162 4.70 -19.37 4.19
CA LEU A 162 5.06 -18.75 2.91
C LEU A 162 4.68 -17.26 2.89
N PHE A 163 3.50 -16.92 3.39
CA PHE A 163 3.07 -15.53 3.50
C PHE A 163 4.02 -14.72 4.38
N CYS A 164 4.43 -15.23 5.55
CA CYS A 164 5.40 -14.55 6.41
C CYS A 164 6.74 -14.33 5.70
N VAL A 165 7.29 -15.36 5.05
CA VAL A 165 8.56 -15.25 4.32
C VAL A 165 8.47 -14.22 3.20
N PHE A 166 7.44 -14.30 2.36
CA PHE A 166 7.24 -13.33 1.28
C PHE A 166 6.96 -11.93 1.78
N THR A 167 6.25 -11.77 2.90
CA THR A 167 5.99 -10.46 3.50
C THR A 167 7.29 -9.82 3.99
N VAL A 168 8.18 -10.58 4.65
CA VAL A 168 9.50 -10.09 5.07
C VAL A 168 10.32 -9.65 3.86
N LEU A 169 10.40 -10.49 2.82
CA LEU A 169 11.13 -10.16 1.59
C LEU A 169 10.55 -8.93 0.87
N ALA A 170 9.22 -8.88 0.72
CA ALA A 170 8.52 -7.78 0.07
C ALA A 170 8.66 -6.46 0.83
N SER A 171 8.78 -6.52 2.17
CA SER A 171 8.99 -5.34 3.02
C SER A 171 10.30 -4.62 2.70
N PHE A 172 11.38 -5.34 2.33
CA PHE A 172 12.61 -4.72 1.87
C PHE A 172 12.46 -4.08 0.47
N GLY A 173 11.74 -4.74 -0.44
CA GLY A 173 11.54 -4.24 -1.80
C GLY A 173 10.60 -3.03 -1.87
N ILE A 174 9.30 -3.27 -1.74
CA ILE A 174 8.25 -2.26 -1.91
C ILE A 174 8.21 -1.31 -0.70
N GLY A 175 8.48 -1.83 0.50
CA GLY A 175 8.39 -1.07 1.75
C GLY A 175 9.60 -0.19 2.05
N ASN A 176 10.79 -0.49 1.53
CA ASN A 176 12.02 0.23 1.89
C ASN A 176 12.82 0.70 0.67
N MET A 177 13.46 -0.21 -0.07
CA MET A 177 14.43 0.12 -1.12
C MET A 177 13.83 0.98 -2.23
N SER A 178 12.63 0.63 -2.72
CA SER A 178 11.94 1.40 -3.77
C SER A 178 11.60 2.82 -3.30
N GLN A 179 11.13 2.97 -2.05
CA GLN A 179 10.76 4.26 -1.47
C GLN A 179 11.98 5.18 -1.33
N ILE A 180 13.06 4.68 -0.73
CA ILE A 180 14.30 5.45 -0.52
C ILE A 180 14.90 5.85 -1.85
N ASN A 181 14.95 4.95 -2.84
CA ASN A 181 15.49 5.25 -4.16
C ASN A 181 14.75 6.41 -4.83
N LYS A 182 13.41 6.41 -4.80
CA LYS A 182 12.61 7.50 -5.38
C LYS A 182 12.76 8.81 -4.63
N ILE A 183 12.86 8.79 -3.30
CA ILE A 183 13.15 9.99 -2.50
C ILE A 183 14.49 10.60 -2.93
N THR A 184 15.54 9.78 -3.02
CA THR A 184 16.88 10.24 -3.42
C THR A 184 16.86 10.86 -4.82
N ILE A 185 16.28 10.18 -5.81
CA ILE A 185 16.23 10.68 -7.20
C ILE A 185 15.43 11.99 -7.28
N ASN A 186 14.27 12.08 -6.64
CA ASN A 186 13.44 13.28 -6.67
C ASN A 186 14.11 14.46 -5.94
N PHE A 187 14.77 14.18 -4.81
CA PHE A 187 15.48 15.21 -4.07
C PHE A 187 16.65 15.78 -4.87
N GLN A 188 17.45 14.92 -5.50
CA GLN A 188 18.57 15.34 -6.34
C GLN A 188 18.12 16.14 -7.55
N SER A 189 17.15 15.62 -8.31
CA SER A 189 16.66 16.29 -9.52
C SER A 189 16.01 17.64 -9.24
N THR A 190 15.39 17.81 -8.06
CA THR A 190 14.68 19.05 -7.71
C THR A 190 15.61 20.08 -7.05
N PHE A 191 16.44 19.66 -6.09
CA PHE A 191 17.18 20.58 -5.22
C PHE A 191 18.68 20.66 -5.53
N LEU A 192 19.25 19.67 -6.21
CA LEU A 192 20.67 19.59 -6.53
C LEU A 192 20.91 19.31 -8.03
N PRO A 193 20.18 19.97 -8.96
CA PRO A 193 20.37 19.71 -10.38
C PRO A 193 21.79 20.06 -10.81
N GLY A 194 22.50 19.11 -11.42
CA GLY A 194 23.85 19.31 -11.96
C GLY A 194 25.00 19.24 -10.94
N ILE A 195 24.73 18.86 -9.68
CA ILE A 195 25.82 18.62 -8.71
C ILE A 195 26.41 17.23 -8.94
N GLU A 196 27.56 17.19 -9.60
CA GLU A 196 28.37 15.98 -9.69
C GLU A 196 29.03 15.71 -8.34
N SER A 197 28.65 14.60 -7.70
CA SER A 197 29.27 14.16 -6.45
C SER A 197 30.26 13.04 -6.74
N GLU A 198 31.42 13.10 -6.09
CA GLU A 198 32.40 12.01 -6.19
C GLU A 198 31.76 10.66 -5.82
N LEU A 199 32.24 9.61 -6.49
CA LEU A 199 31.79 8.24 -6.23
C LEU A 199 32.41 7.74 -4.93
N PHE A 200 31.57 7.26 -4.01
CA PHE A 200 32.00 6.60 -2.78
C PHE A 200 31.31 5.23 -2.70
N LEU A 201 32.10 4.16 -2.58
CA LEU A 201 31.60 2.77 -2.55
C LEU A 201 30.60 2.46 -3.68
N GLY A 202 30.90 2.90 -4.91
CA GLY A 202 30.08 2.60 -6.09
C GLY A 202 28.81 3.44 -6.26
N ALA A 203 28.55 4.44 -5.40
CA ALA A 203 27.44 5.38 -5.56
C ALA A 203 27.86 6.84 -5.25
N PRO A 204 27.16 7.86 -5.79
CA PRO A 204 27.46 9.26 -5.47
C PRO A 204 27.42 9.52 -3.96
N LYS A 205 28.42 10.23 -3.41
CA LYS A 205 28.48 10.59 -1.96
C LYS A 205 27.17 11.17 -1.42
N ILE A 206 26.49 11.98 -2.22
CA ILE A 206 25.20 12.57 -1.88
C ILE A 206 24.09 11.52 -1.62
N ASN A 207 24.10 10.38 -2.34
CA ASN A 207 23.14 9.29 -2.12
C ASN A 207 23.35 8.64 -0.75
N TRP A 208 24.62 8.47 -0.35
CA TRP A 208 24.99 7.98 0.98
C TRP A 208 24.54 8.93 2.07
N MET A 209 24.72 10.23 1.89
CA MET A 209 24.25 11.24 2.85
C MET A 209 22.73 11.21 3.03
N ILE A 210 21.96 11.21 1.92
CA ILE A 210 20.49 11.13 1.97
C ILE A 210 20.07 9.83 2.67
N GLY A 211 20.67 8.69 2.30
CA GLY A 211 20.39 7.40 2.92
C GLY A 211 20.67 7.37 4.43
N MET A 212 21.81 7.93 4.87
CA MET A 212 22.18 7.99 6.28
C MET A 212 21.22 8.86 7.09
N ILE A 213 20.82 10.03 6.57
CA ILE A 213 19.84 10.91 7.22
C ILE A 213 18.50 10.20 7.36
N LEU A 214 18.03 9.53 6.30
CA LEU A 214 16.77 8.78 6.33
C LEU A 214 16.84 7.61 7.31
N MET A 215 17.96 6.88 7.34
CA MET A 215 18.19 5.76 8.26
C MET A 215 18.14 6.22 9.71
N ILE A 216 18.90 7.25 10.09
CA ILE A 216 18.95 7.78 11.46
C ILE A 216 17.56 8.27 11.88
N THR A 217 16.90 9.05 11.02
CA THR A 217 15.56 9.58 11.30
C THR A 217 14.55 8.45 11.51
N THR A 218 14.57 7.44 10.64
CA THR A 218 13.69 6.26 10.73
C THR A 218 13.97 5.46 11.99
N ALA A 219 15.24 5.25 12.35
CA ALA A 219 15.64 4.56 13.57
C ALA A 219 15.13 5.28 14.82
N ILE A 220 15.22 6.61 14.89
CA ILE A 220 14.70 7.41 16.02
C ILE A 220 13.18 7.21 16.18
N ILE A 221 12.43 7.14 15.08
CA ILE A 221 10.97 6.95 15.10
C ILE A 221 10.62 5.53 15.54
N ILE A 222 11.28 4.51 14.97
CA ILE A 222 11.00 3.10 15.24
C ILE A 222 11.42 2.69 16.66
N SER A 223 12.53 3.22 17.18
CA SER A 223 13.01 2.92 18.55
C SER A 223 12.03 3.28 19.66
N GLY A 224 11.05 4.17 19.40
CA GLY A 224 9.96 4.45 20.35
C GLY A 224 8.81 3.44 20.33
N GLY A 225 8.94 2.35 19.57
CA GLY A 225 7.95 1.30 19.43
C GLY A 225 6.71 1.71 18.62
N PHE A 226 5.77 0.78 18.53
CA PHE A 226 4.57 0.90 17.66
C PHE A 226 3.71 2.14 17.99
N ARG A 227 3.62 2.53 19.27
CA ARG A 227 2.84 3.71 19.69
C ARG A 227 3.43 5.03 19.16
N ARG A 228 4.75 5.18 19.15
CA ARG A 228 5.43 6.38 18.63
C ARG A 228 5.30 6.46 17.11
N LEU A 229 5.48 5.32 16.43
CA LEU A 229 5.28 5.22 14.99
C LEU A 229 3.85 5.64 14.60
N ALA A 230 2.85 5.14 15.33
CA ALA A 230 1.45 5.50 15.10
C ALA A 230 1.17 7.00 15.32
N ALA A 231 1.71 7.58 16.38
CA ALA A 231 1.55 9.00 16.69
C ALA A 231 2.25 9.91 15.67
N PHE A 232 3.37 9.47 15.10
CA PHE A 232 4.05 10.16 14.00
C PHE A 232 3.20 10.13 12.72
N SER A 233 2.72 8.95 12.34
CA SER A 233 1.86 8.78 11.16
C SER A 233 0.55 9.57 11.27
N GLU A 234 -0.07 9.61 12.46
CA GLU A 234 -1.28 10.43 12.70
C GLU A 234 -1.10 11.90 12.33
N LYS A 235 0.10 12.46 12.52
CA LYS A 235 0.40 13.87 12.21
C LYS A 235 0.85 14.06 10.77
N VAL A 236 1.75 13.22 10.28
CA VAL A 236 2.41 13.40 8.99
C VAL A 236 1.52 12.96 7.83
N THR A 237 0.80 11.85 7.98
CA THR A 237 0.00 11.26 6.90
C THR A 237 -1.11 12.21 6.41
N PRO A 238 -1.93 12.84 7.27
CA PRO A 238 -2.96 13.77 6.80
C PRO A 238 -2.37 14.99 6.09
N PHE A 239 -1.27 15.55 6.61
CA PHE A 239 -0.58 16.68 5.99
C PHE A 239 -0.08 16.33 4.59
N MET A 240 0.60 15.18 4.45
CA MET A 240 1.12 14.70 3.17
C MET A 240 -0.01 14.49 2.15
N CYS A 241 -1.11 13.85 2.56
CA CYS A 241 -2.26 13.60 1.70
C CYS A 241 -2.92 14.90 1.25
N LEU A 242 -3.12 15.84 2.18
CA LEU A 242 -3.76 17.12 1.88
C LEU A 242 -2.91 17.97 0.94
N ALA A 243 -1.59 18.04 1.19
CA ALA A 243 -0.66 18.76 0.31
C ALA A 243 -0.68 18.18 -1.11
N TYR A 244 -0.68 16.85 -1.25
CA TYR A 244 -0.76 16.19 -2.55
C TYR A 244 -2.08 16.49 -3.28
N VAL A 245 -3.23 16.32 -2.59
CA VAL A 245 -4.56 16.58 -3.17
C VAL A 245 -4.72 18.04 -3.59
N ILE A 246 -4.27 18.99 -2.76
CA ILE A 246 -4.29 20.42 -3.10
C ILE A 246 -3.44 20.68 -4.35
N GLY A 247 -2.22 20.13 -4.41
CA GLY A 247 -1.34 20.25 -5.58
C GLY A 247 -1.99 19.71 -6.86
N CYS A 248 -2.60 18.53 -6.79
CA CYS A 248 -3.37 17.98 -7.92
C CYS A 248 -4.54 18.88 -8.32
N PHE A 249 -5.29 19.41 -7.35
CA PHE A 249 -6.43 20.27 -7.63
C PHE A 249 -6.01 21.57 -8.32
N VAL A 250 -4.93 22.20 -7.86
CA VAL A 250 -4.33 23.39 -8.52
C VAL A 250 -3.98 23.07 -9.97
N MET A 251 -3.32 21.94 -10.24
CA MET A 251 -2.95 21.54 -11.60
C MET A 251 -4.17 21.29 -12.50
N ILE A 252 -5.22 20.67 -11.95
CA ILE A 252 -6.49 20.42 -12.65
C ILE A 252 -7.18 21.74 -12.99
N LEU A 253 -7.24 22.70 -12.05
CA LEU A 253 -7.86 24.01 -12.29
C LEU A 253 -7.12 24.81 -13.36
N LEU A 254 -5.79 24.81 -13.32
CA LEU A 254 -4.96 25.46 -14.33
C LEU A 254 -5.18 24.87 -15.74
N HIS A 255 -5.52 23.59 -15.84
CA HIS A 255 -5.75 22.87 -17.10
C HIS A 255 -7.20 22.43 -17.29
N HIS A 256 -8.18 23.15 -16.73
CA HIS A 256 -9.59 22.71 -16.72
C HIS A 256 -10.17 22.44 -18.11
N ARG A 257 -9.70 23.16 -19.14
CA ARG A 257 -10.12 22.96 -20.53
C ARG A 257 -9.70 21.61 -21.11
N SER A 258 -8.64 21.01 -20.57
CA SER A 258 -8.12 19.71 -21.00
C SER A 258 -8.87 18.53 -20.36
N ILE A 259 -9.69 18.77 -19.33
CA ILE A 259 -10.37 17.69 -18.59
C ILE A 259 -11.21 16.78 -19.50
N PRO A 260 -12.07 17.30 -20.40
CA PRO A 260 -12.86 16.44 -21.27
C PRO A 260 -12.00 15.58 -22.20
N TYR A 261 -10.89 16.15 -22.71
CA TYR A 261 -9.94 15.44 -23.56
C TYR A 261 -9.22 14.32 -22.82
N VAL A 262 -8.88 14.54 -21.55
CA VAL A 262 -8.25 13.51 -20.71
C VAL A 262 -9.20 12.34 -20.50
N PHE A 263 -10.46 12.57 -20.12
CA PHE A 263 -11.43 11.50 -19.98
C PHE A 263 -11.70 10.77 -21.30
N ALA A 264 -11.86 11.51 -22.41
CA ALA A 264 -12.01 10.91 -23.73
C ALA A 264 -10.81 10.01 -24.10
N SER A 265 -9.59 10.45 -23.78
CA SER A 265 -8.37 9.66 -23.99
C SER A 265 -8.36 8.39 -23.12
N ILE A 266 -8.70 8.50 -21.84
CA ILE A 266 -8.76 7.34 -20.93
C ILE A 266 -9.72 6.28 -21.48
N PHE A 267 -10.94 6.65 -21.87
CA PHE A 267 -11.92 5.67 -22.36
C PHE A 267 -11.58 5.14 -23.76
N LYS A 268 -11.08 5.98 -24.66
CA LYS A 268 -10.74 5.57 -26.04
C LYS A 268 -9.57 4.59 -26.08
N PHE A 269 -8.57 4.76 -25.22
CA PHE A 269 -7.39 3.90 -25.19
C PHE A 269 -7.53 2.70 -24.24
N ALA A 270 -8.59 2.63 -23.44
CA ALA A 270 -8.83 1.50 -22.53
C ALA A 270 -9.62 0.35 -23.17
N LEU A 271 -10.35 0.64 -24.26
CA LEU A 271 -11.22 -0.28 -25.00
C LEU A 271 -10.51 -0.76 -26.27
#